data_AF-A0A3D3S5V3-F1
#
_entry.id   AF-A0A3D3S5V3-F1
#
_cell.length_a   1.000
_cell.length_b   1.000
_cell.length_c   1.000
_cell.angle_alpha   90.00
_cell.angle_beta   90.00
_cell.angle_gamma   90.00
#
_symmetry.space_group_name_H-M   'P 1'
#
loop_
_entity.id
_entity.type
_entity.pdbx_description
1 polymer ?
#
loop_
_entity_poly.entity_id
_entity_poly.type
_entity_poly.pdbx_seq_one_letter_code
_entity_poly.pdbx_strand_id
1 'polypeptide(L)' 'AGSLGIRLGGPAWYDGRLQQRGVLGRGRAAQPQDIRRAQELVRRALILWLVALFGVAWIHESGLV' A
#
# COMPACT_ATOMS: atom_id res chain seq x y z
N ALA A 1 -0.47 5.09 -4.33
CA ALA A 1 -0.43 6.48 -4.83
C ALA A 1 -0.44 7.48 -3.67
N GLY A 2 -1.55 7.63 -2.94
CA GLY A 2 -1.68 8.61 -1.84
C GLY A 2 -0.60 8.52 -0.75
N SER A 3 -0.47 7.36 -0.09
CA SER A 3 0.52 7.13 0.97
C SER A 3 1.99 7.26 0.54
N LEU A 4 2.25 7.15 -0.76
CA LEU A 4 3.59 7.26 -1.35
C LEU A 4 3.89 8.68 -1.84
N GLY A 5 2.89 9.58 -1.86
CA GLY A 5 3.01 10.94 -2.40
C GLY A 5 3.30 10.96 -3.91
N ILE A 6 2.75 9.99 -4.64
CA ILE A 6 2.96 9.86 -6.09
C ILE A 6 1.64 9.89 -6.86
N ARG A 7 1.73 10.37 -8.11
CA ARG A 7 0.67 10.26 -9.12
C ARG A 7 0.88 8.98 -9.94
N LEU A 8 -0.20 8.24 -10.15
CA LEU A 8 -0.20 6.97 -10.88
C LEU A 8 -1.45 6.88 -11.76
N GLY A 9 -1.33 6.39 -12.99
CA GLY A 9 -2.42 6.40 -13.98
C GLY A 9 -2.03 7.19 -15.23
N GLY A 10 -3.02 7.56 -16.05
CA GLY A 10 -2.80 8.10 -17.39
C GLY A 10 -2.85 7.02 -18.48
N PRO A 11 -2.35 7.33 -19.69
CA PRO A 11 -2.40 6.41 -20.82
C PRO A 11 -1.52 5.18 -20.58
N ALA A 12 -2.10 3.98 -20.75
CA ALA A 12 -1.39 2.72 -20.69
C ALA A 12 -1.84 1.79 -21.83
N TRP A 13 -0.89 1.06 -22.41
CA TRP A 13 -1.19 0.05 -23.42
C TRP A 13 -1.54 -1.29 -22.75
N TYR A 14 -2.69 -1.84 -23.11
CA TYR A 14 -3.16 -3.16 -22.70
C TYR A 14 -3.75 -3.87 -23.92
N ASP A 15 -3.30 -5.10 -24.21
CA ASP A 15 -3.75 -5.91 -25.37
C ASP A 15 -3.83 -5.11 -26.67
N GLY A 16 -2.81 -4.31 -26.95
CA GLY A 16 -2.74 -3.47 -28.16
C GLY A 16 -3.71 -2.28 -28.19
N ARG A 17 -4.48 -2.03 -27.12
CA ARG A 17 -5.35 -0.87 -26.98
C ARG A 17 -4.80 0.12 -25.96
N LEU A 18 -4.81 1.40 -26.32
CA LEU A 18 -4.52 2.47 -25.37
C LEU A 18 -5.73 2.67 -24.46
N GLN A 19 -5.56 2.42 -23.17
CA GLN A 19 -6.53 2.75 -22.14
C GLN A 19 -6.13 4.03 -21.40
N GLN A 20 -7.05 4.98 -21.32
CA GLN A 20 -6.92 6.12 -20.42
C GLN A 20 -7.46 5.73 -19.04
N ARG A 21 -6.59 5.76 -18.03
CA ARG A 21 -6.98 5.57 -16.63
C ARG A 21 -6.94 6.90 -15.90
N GLY A 22 -7.92 7.12 -15.01
CA GLY A 22 -7.91 8.27 -14.12
C GLY A 22 -6.61 8.36 -13.32
N VAL A 23 -6.09 9.56 -13.14
CA VAL A 23 -4.88 9.78 -12.35
C VAL A 23 -5.23 9.67 -10.87
N LEU A 24 -4.54 8.78 -10.17
CA LEU A 24 -4.66 8.55 -8.74
C LEU A 24 -3.52 9.25 -8.00
N GLY A 25 -3.84 9.88 -6.87
CA GLY A 25 -2.86 10.52 -5.98
C GLY A 25 -2.39 11.90 -6.45
N ARG A 26 -1.40 12.44 -5.74
CA ARG A 26 -0.78 13.76 -5.96
C ARG A 26 0.75 13.62 -5.84
N GLY A 27 1.51 14.59 -6.35
CA GLY A 27 2.98 14.59 -6.29
C GLY A 27 3.66 14.20 -7.62
N ARG A 28 4.88 13.66 -7.57
CA ARG A 28 5.62 13.28 -8.80
C ARG A 28 5.05 12.04 -9.47
N ALA A 29 5.36 11.81 -10.74
CA ALA A 29 5.04 10.56 -11.42
C ALA A 29 5.73 9.37 -10.73
N ALA A 30 5.05 8.21 -10.75
CA ALA A 30 5.59 6.95 -10.24
C ALA A 30 6.88 6.56 -10.99
N GLN A 31 7.85 6.04 -10.24
CA GLN A 31 9.13 5.55 -10.74
C GLN A 31 9.33 4.10 -10.29
N PRO A 32 10.21 3.31 -10.93
CA PRO A 32 10.44 1.90 -10.58
C PRO A 32 10.75 1.67 -9.09
N GLN A 33 11.49 2.59 -8.46
CA GLN A 33 11.82 2.54 -7.04
C GLN A 33 10.60 2.60 -6.10
N ASP A 34 9.47 3.15 -6.56
CA ASP A 34 8.26 3.23 -5.75
C ASP A 34 7.60 1.87 -5.53
N ILE A 35 7.91 0.87 -6.37
CA ILE A 35 7.45 -0.51 -6.15
C ILE A 35 8.01 -1.04 -4.83
N ARG A 36 9.32 -0.86 -4.58
CA ARG A 36 9.96 -1.27 -3.33
C ARG A 36 9.39 -0.52 -2.14
N ARG A 37 9.15 0.79 -2.29
CA ARG A 37 8.52 1.61 -1.23
C ARG A 37 7.09 1.14 -0.92
N ALA A 38 6.31 0.78 -1.94
CA ALA A 38 4.96 0.23 -1.76
C ALA A 38 4.98 -1.11 -1.03
N GLN A 39 5.88 -2.02 -1.43
CA GLN A 39 6.07 -3.31 -0.76
C GLN A 39 6.47 -3.14 0.71
N GLU A 40 7.38 -2.21 0.99
CA GLU A 40 7.81 -1.91 2.36
C GLU A 40 6.66 -1.36 3.21
N LEU A 41 5.83 -0.48 2.65
CA LEU A 41 4.65 0.02 3.34
C LEU A 41 3.67 -1.11 3.69
N VAL A 42 3.42 -2.02 2.76
CA VAL A 42 2.56 -3.20 2.98
C VAL A 42 3.15 -4.11 4.06
N ARG A 43 4.46 -4.35 4.03
CA ARG A 43 5.15 -5.18 5.04
C ARG A 43 5.03 -4.59 6.44
N ARG A 44 5.25 -3.27 6.58
CA ARG A 44 5.09 -2.56 7.86
C ARG A 44 3.64 -2.61 8.36
N ALA A 45 2.67 -2.40 7.47
CA ALA A 45 1.26 -2.49 7.83
C ALA A 45 0.90 -3.91 8.31
N LEU A 46 1.40 -4.95 7.61
CA LEU A 46 1.17 -6.34 8.00
C LEU A 46 1.78 -6.64 9.38
N ILE A 47 3.04 -6.25 9.62
CA ILE A 47 3.70 -6.43 10.92
C ILE A 47 2.89 -5.73 12.02
N LEU A 48 2.47 -4.49 11.78
CA LEU A 48 1.67 -3.73 12.74
C LEU A 48 0.36 -4.45 13.09
N TRP A 49 -0.35 -4.98 12.08
CA TRP A 49 -1.57 -5.74 12.30
C TRP A 49 -1.32 -7.06 13.04
N LEU A 50 -0.26 -7.79 12.70
CA LEU A 50 0.09 -9.01 13.41
C LEU A 50 0.42 -8.72 14.89
N VAL A 51 1.23 -7.70 15.17
CA VAL A 51 1.53 -7.27 16.54
C VAL A 51 0.26 -6.88 17.29
N ALA A 52 -0.65 -6.15 16.66
CA ALA A 52 -1.92 -5.77 17.27
C ALA A 52 -2.77 -7.01 17.59
N LEU A 53 -2.91 -7.96 16.65
CA LEU A 53 -3.68 -9.19 16.86
C LEU A 53 -3.07 -10.07 17.94
N PHE A 54 -1.75 -10.28 17.92
CA PHE A 54 -1.06 -11.02 18.98
C PHE A 54 -1.17 -10.33 20.34
N GLY A 55 -1.07 -9.00 20.38
CA GLY A 55 -1.25 -8.23 21.61
C GLY A 55 -2.68 -8.37 22.17
N VAL A 56 -3.70 -8.28 21.31
CA VAL A 56 -5.10 -8.50 21.70
C VAL A 56 -5.33 -9.94 22.19
N ALA A 57 -4.81 -10.93 21.47
CA ALA A 57 -4.92 -12.33 21.86
C ALA A 57 -4.23 -12.60 23.21
N TRP A 58 -3.03 -12.04 23.41
CA TRP A 58 -2.32 -12.12 24.68
C TRP A 58 -3.10 -11.50 25.83
N ILE A 59 -3.67 -10.30 25.63
CA ILE A 59 -4.48 -9.62 26.64
C ILE A 59 -5.69 -10.50 27.02
N HIS A 60 -6.37 -11.07 26.04
CA HIS A 60 -7.50 -11.97 26.26
C HIS A 60 -7.10 -13.24 27.04
N GLU A 61 -5.99 -13.89 26.68
CA GLU A 61 -5.52 -15.09 27.40
C GLU A 61 -5.00 -14.78 28.82
N SER A 62 -4.43 -13.59 29.03
CA SER A 62 -3.88 -13.19 30.32
C SER A 62 -4.95 -12.87 31.39
N GLY A 63 -6.24 -12.94 31.04
CA GLY A 63 -7.35 -12.64 31.95
C GLY A 63 -7.43 -11.17 32.37
N LEU A 64 -6.79 -10.27 31.60
CA LEU A 64 -6.83 -8.82 31.82
C LEU A 64 -8.10 -8.15 31.26
N VAL A 65 -8.99 -8.94 30.65
CA VAL A 65 -10.33 -8.57 30.18
C VAL A 65 -11.28 -9.74 30.42
#